data_AF-A0A9W5TAN8-F1
#
_entry.id   AF-A0A9W5TAN8-F1
#
_cell.length_a   1.000
_cell.length_b   1.000
_cell.length_c   1.000
_cell.angle_alpha   90.00
_cell.angle_beta   90.00
_cell.angle_gamma   90.00
#
_symmetry.space_group_name_H-M   'P 1'
#
loop_
_entity.id
_entity.type
_entity.pdbx_description
1 polymer ?
#
loop_
_entity_poly.entity_id
_entity_poly.type
_entity_poly.pdbx_seq_one_letter_code
_entity_poly.pdbx_strand_id
1 'polypeptide(L)'
;MTDTIAVFRTACRCVMDCWTALNLAVENGWGGDTSAQKKEELIALVTDYCLSKKQLYNDEVEDLLFERMQTLFCVDIEDGSELEIASLLVQLHQSCSSGDIAFARELCQKLTKCDSTQCRVKDNIQEISDSGSDNDTEVLKPSGGRQPKTEQLDDGWTRVL
;
A
#
# COMPACT_ATOMS: atom_id res chain seq x y z
N MET A 1 -12.27 21.02 22.24
CA MET A 1 -11.46 21.32 21.04
C MET A 1 -10.11 20.60 21.04
N THR A 2 -9.39 20.51 22.16
CA THR A 2 -8.11 19.77 22.25
C THR A 2 -8.25 18.28 21.96
N ASP A 3 -9.35 17.65 22.39
CA ASP A 3 -9.61 16.22 22.15
C ASP A 3 -9.73 15.89 20.65
N THR A 4 -10.48 16.70 19.89
CA THR A 4 -10.64 16.57 18.44
C THR A 4 -9.31 16.69 17.71
N ILE A 5 -8.44 17.61 18.14
CA ILE A 5 -7.10 17.78 17.54
C ILE A 5 -6.22 16.55 17.80
N ALA A 6 -6.25 15.99 19.02
CA ALA A 6 -5.49 14.78 19.34
C ALA A 6 -5.97 13.57 18.53
N VAL A 7 -7.29 13.42 18.37
CA VAL A 7 -7.90 12.38 17.53
C VAL A 7 -7.50 12.57 16.06
N PHE A 8 -7.56 13.80 15.55
CA PHE A 8 -7.16 14.13 14.18
C PHE A 8 -5.69 13.79 13.92
N ARG A 9 -4.79 14.18 14.83
CA ARG A 9 -3.35 13.85 14.75
C ARG A 9 -3.11 12.35 14.70
N THR A 10 -3.81 11.60 15.55
CA THR A 10 -3.71 10.14 15.60
C THR A 10 -4.21 9.53 14.29
N ALA A 11 -5.33 10.02 13.75
CA ALA A 11 -5.88 9.53 12.49
C ALA A 11 -5.02 9.87 11.28
N CYS A 12 -4.47 11.07 11.19
CA CYS A 12 -3.50 11.42 10.15
C CYS A 12 -2.29 10.49 10.18
N ARG A 13 -1.74 10.22 11.37
CA ARG A 13 -0.63 9.27 11.53
C ARG A 13 -1.00 7.88 11.02
N CYS A 14 -2.18 7.36 11.38
CA CYS A 14 -2.64 6.07 10.86
C CYS A 14 -2.79 6.04 9.33
N VAL A 15 -3.29 7.12 8.71
CA VAL A 15 -3.40 7.21 7.25
C VAL A 15 -2.02 7.18 6.59
N MET A 16 -1.09 7.98 7.10
CA MET A 16 0.28 8.03 6.58
C MET A 16 1.04 6.72 6.82
N ASP A 17 0.80 6.05 7.95
CA ASP A 17 1.36 4.73 8.26
C ASP A 17 0.83 3.63 7.35
N CYS A 18 -0.37 3.76 6.78
CA CYS A 18 -0.89 2.83 5.79
C CYS A 18 -0.48 3.16 4.35
N TRP A 19 0.17 4.30 4.11
CA TRP A 19 0.60 4.66 2.78
C TRP A 19 1.81 3.84 2.35
N THR A 20 1.58 2.90 1.44
CA THR A 20 2.59 1.92 1.01
C THR A 20 3.83 2.58 0.41
N ALA A 21 3.66 3.64 -0.41
CA ALA A 21 4.79 4.35 -1.01
C ALA A 21 5.74 4.93 0.06
N LEU A 22 5.19 5.53 1.11
CA LEU A 22 5.95 6.08 2.23
C LEU A 22 6.66 4.99 3.04
N ASN A 23 5.99 3.87 3.32
CA ASN A 23 6.60 2.76 4.03
C ASN A 23 7.74 2.13 3.23
N LEU A 24 7.54 1.86 1.93
CA LEU A 24 8.58 1.36 1.06
C LEU A 24 9.77 2.32 0.99
N ALA A 25 9.53 3.63 0.94
CA ALA A 25 10.60 4.62 0.94
C ALA A 25 11.45 4.59 2.22
N VAL A 26 10.82 4.33 3.37
CA VAL A 26 11.53 4.18 4.65
C VAL A 26 12.25 2.83 4.73
N GLU A 27 11.59 1.74 4.36
CA GLU A 27 12.15 0.38 4.41
C GLU A 27 13.35 0.21 3.48
N ASN A 28 13.32 0.83 2.30
CA ASN A 28 14.43 0.81 1.35
C ASN A 28 15.48 1.90 1.64
N GLY A 29 15.27 2.74 2.65
CA GLY A 29 16.20 3.81 3.03
C GLY A 29 16.38 4.89 1.97
N TRP A 30 15.37 5.14 1.13
CA TRP A 30 15.43 6.14 0.06
C TRP A 30 15.59 7.58 0.59
N GLY A 31 15.22 7.82 1.85
CA GLY A 31 15.50 9.07 2.56
C GLY A 31 16.87 9.14 3.24
N GLY A 32 17.75 8.15 3.07
CA GLY A 32 19.04 8.03 3.75
C GLY A 32 18.95 7.51 5.19
N ASP A 33 20.00 7.68 5.98
CA ASP A 33 20.10 7.16 7.35
C ASP A 33 18.99 7.69 8.29
N THR A 34 18.40 8.84 7.95
CA THR A 34 17.32 9.49 8.71
C THR A 34 15.94 9.28 8.07
N SER A 35 15.75 8.25 7.24
CA SER A 35 14.47 7.98 6.55
C SER A 35 13.28 7.90 7.52
N ALA A 36 13.44 7.22 8.66
CA ALA A 36 12.39 7.14 9.68
C ALA A 36 12.06 8.50 10.31
N GLN A 37 13.07 9.36 10.53
CA GLN A 37 12.86 10.70 11.04
C GLN A 37 12.13 11.58 10.01
N LYS A 38 12.49 11.46 8.73
CA LYS A 38 11.81 12.17 7.63
C LYS A 38 10.34 11.76 7.49
N LYS A 39 10.01 10.48 7.76
CA LYS A 39 8.62 10.02 7.81
C LYS A 39 7.83 10.76 8.90
N GLU A 40 8.37 10.84 10.11
CA GLU A 40 7.71 11.58 11.21
C GLU A 40 7.63 13.09 10.92
N GLU A 41 8.64 13.66 10.25
CA GLU A 41 8.61 15.06 9.78
C GLU A 41 7.48 15.30 8.78
N LEU A 42 7.31 14.40 7.80
CA LEU A 42 6.24 14.47 6.82
C LEU A 42 4.86 14.38 7.49
N ILE A 43 4.68 13.44 8.42
CA ILE A 43 3.43 13.28 9.17
C ILE A 43 3.11 14.55 9.95
N ALA A 44 4.08 15.12 10.66
CA ALA A 44 3.90 16.35 11.43
C ALA A 44 3.54 17.52 10.52
N LEU A 45 4.25 17.69 9.40
CA LEU A 45 4.03 18.76 8.44
C LEU A 45 2.63 18.71 7.83
N VAL A 46 2.21 17.55 7.32
CA VAL A 46 0.88 17.38 6.73
C VAL A 46 -0.19 17.61 7.78
N THR A 47 0.00 17.10 8.99
CA THR A 47 -0.97 17.25 10.07
C THR A 47 -1.14 18.71 10.48
N ASP A 48 -0.03 19.44 10.66
CA ASP A 48 -0.08 20.87 11.00
C ASP A 48 -0.61 21.72 9.84
N TYR A 49 -0.29 21.36 8.58
CA TYR A 49 -0.88 21.99 7.40
C TYR A 49 -2.41 21.86 7.42
N CYS A 50 -2.91 20.64 7.63
CA CYS A 50 -4.33 20.38 7.73
C CYS A 50 -5.01 21.15 8.86
N LEU A 51 -4.38 21.24 10.04
CA LEU A 51 -4.92 21.98 11.19
C LEU A 51 -4.86 23.50 11.02
N SER A 52 -3.94 24.01 10.20
CA SER A 52 -3.78 25.45 9.96
C SER A 52 -4.84 26.02 9.01
N LYS A 53 -5.40 25.17 8.14
CA LYS A 53 -6.35 25.55 7.09
C LYS A 53 -7.78 25.39 7.59
N LYS A 54 -8.66 26.31 7.20
CA LYS A 54 -10.11 26.20 7.49
C LYS A 54 -10.82 25.23 6.54
N GLN A 55 -10.35 25.15 5.30
CA GLN A 55 -10.84 24.25 4.27
C GLN A 55 -9.62 23.69 3.54
N LEU A 56 -9.64 22.39 3.29
CA LEU A 56 -8.62 21.69 2.52
C LEU A 56 -9.23 21.22 1.21
N TYR A 57 -8.47 21.40 0.14
CA TYR A 57 -8.77 20.86 -1.18
C TYR A 57 -7.88 19.64 -1.44
N ASN A 58 -8.38 18.69 -2.21
CA ASN A 58 -7.65 17.46 -2.51
C ASN A 58 -6.34 17.77 -3.24
N ASP A 59 -6.42 18.61 -4.28
CA ASP A 59 -5.30 18.99 -5.13
C ASP A 59 -4.15 19.64 -4.31
N GLU A 60 -4.49 20.47 -3.32
CA GLU A 60 -3.47 21.09 -2.44
C GLU A 60 -2.73 20.07 -1.56
N VAL A 61 -3.43 19.02 -1.11
CA VAL A 61 -2.83 17.97 -0.26
C VAL A 61 -2.07 16.98 -1.12
N GLU A 62 -2.57 16.65 -2.30
CA GLU A 62 -1.91 15.84 -3.32
C GLU A 62 -0.55 16.45 -3.70
N ASP A 63 -0.54 17.71 -4.16
CA ASP A 63 0.68 18.44 -4.53
C ASP A 63 1.70 18.45 -3.37
N LEU A 64 1.22 18.65 -2.14
CA LEU A 64 2.05 18.62 -0.95
C LEU A 64 2.66 17.24 -0.72
N LEU A 65 1.87 16.17 -0.83
CA LEU A 65 2.35 14.80 -0.64
C LEU A 65 3.38 14.41 -1.71
N PHE A 66 3.10 14.74 -2.97
CA PHE A 66 4.02 14.51 -4.09
C PHE A 66 5.34 15.27 -3.91
N GLU A 67 5.28 16.59 -3.66
CA GLU A 67 6.49 17.42 -3.45
C GLU A 67 7.36 16.86 -2.32
N ARG A 68 6.72 16.43 -1.22
CA ARG A 68 7.44 15.95 -0.04
C ARG A 68 8.04 14.58 -0.26
N MET A 69 7.37 13.69 -0.96
CA MET A 69 7.93 12.37 -1.30
C MET A 69 9.13 12.51 -2.22
N GLN A 70 9.06 13.41 -3.20
CA GLN A 70 10.20 13.72 -4.06
C GLN A 70 11.35 14.37 -3.28
N THR A 71 11.05 15.35 -2.42
CA THR A 71 12.10 16.11 -1.70
C THR A 71 12.76 15.31 -0.58
N LEU A 72 11.99 14.55 0.20
CA LEU A 72 12.49 13.83 1.37
C LEU A 72 13.08 12.47 1.00
N PHE A 73 12.48 11.78 0.03
CA PHE A 73 12.80 10.39 -0.31
C PHE A 73 13.27 10.20 -1.75
N CYS A 74 13.29 11.24 -2.60
CA CYS A 74 13.62 11.11 -4.03
C CYS A 74 12.70 10.10 -4.75
N VAL A 75 11.44 10.04 -4.33
CA VAL A 75 10.41 9.16 -4.90
C VAL A 75 9.45 9.98 -5.73
N ASP A 76 9.36 9.62 -7.00
CA ASP A 76 8.31 10.09 -7.89
C ASP A 76 7.13 9.10 -7.79
N ILE A 77 5.98 9.60 -7.35
CA ILE A 77 4.77 8.79 -7.14
C ILE A 77 3.87 9.05 -8.34
N GLU A 78 3.60 8.00 -9.11
CA GLU A 78 2.77 8.06 -10.32
C GLU A 78 1.64 7.01 -10.30
N ASP A 79 1.50 6.28 -9.19
CA ASP A 79 0.48 5.23 -9.02
C ASP A 79 -0.88 5.79 -8.57
N GLY A 80 -0.96 7.07 -8.23
CA GLY A 80 -2.19 7.74 -7.79
C GLY A 80 -2.54 7.48 -6.32
N SER A 81 -1.68 6.82 -5.54
CA SER A 81 -1.93 6.64 -4.10
C SER A 81 -1.91 7.96 -3.33
N GLU A 82 -1.18 8.97 -3.80
CA GLU A 82 -1.18 10.33 -3.25
C GLU A 82 -2.58 10.97 -3.28
N LEU A 83 -3.36 10.72 -4.34
CA LEU A 83 -4.75 11.18 -4.48
C LEU A 83 -5.67 10.50 -3.45
N GLU A 84 -5.50 9.20 -3.26
CA GLU A 84 -6.28 8.43 -2.29
C GLU A 84 -5.99 8.89 -0.86
N ILE A 85 -4.71 9.08 -0.51
CA ILE A 85 -4.28 9.58 0.79
C ILE A 85 -4.77 11.02 1.01
N ALA A 86 -4.64 11.89 0.00
CA ALA A 86 -5.16 13.26 0.05
C ALA A 86 -6.67 13.28 0.31
N SER A 87 -7.43 12.44 -0.38
CA SER A 87 -8.89 12.32 -0.20
C SER A 87 -9.26 11.93 1.22
N LEU A 88 -8.56 10.92 1.79
CA LEU A 88 -8.77 10.48 3.16
C LEU A 88 -8.48 11.59 4.19
N LEU A 89 -7.40 12.35 4.00
CA LEU A 89 -7.02 13.45 4.87
C LEU A 89 -8.03 14.60 4.82
N VAL A 90 -8.49 14.96 3.62
CA VAL A 90 -9.52 16.00 3.43
C VAL A 90 -10.84 15.58 4.08
N GLN A 91 -11.28 14.33 3.86
CA GLN A 91 -12.50 13.80 4.47
C GLN A 91 -12.38 13.78 6.00
N LEU A 92 -11.23 13.35 6.53
CA LEU A 92 -10.94 13.37 7.96
C LEU A 92 -11.04 14.80 8.53
N HIS A 93 -10.47 15.79 7.85
CA HIS A 93 -10.53 17.19 8.26
C HIS A 93 -11.97 17.73 8.27
N GLN A 94 -12.77 17.39 7.26
CA GLN A 94 -14.18 17.79 7.17
C GLN A 94 -15.04 17.16 8.28
N SER A 95 -14.86 15.86 8.55
CA SER A 95 -15.57 15.16 9.64
C SER A 95 -15.21 15.74 11.00
N CYS A 96 -13.91 15.95 11.27
CA CYS A 96 -13.46 16.57 12.52
C CYS A 96 -13.95 18.01 12.68
N SER A 97 -14.01 18.80 11.59
CA SER A 97 -14.57 20.15 11.58
C SER A 97 -16.07 20.18 11.88
N SER A 98 -16.79 19.11 11.51
CA SER A 98 -18.22 18.93 11.78
C SER A 98 -18.50 18.38 13.19
N GLY A 99 -17.46 18.07 13.96
CA GLY A 99 -17.56 17.48 15.30
C GLY A 99 -17.71 15.95 15.30
N ASP A 100 -17.66 15.30 14.13
CA ASP A 100 -17.74 13.86 14.02
C ASP A 100 -16.35 13.22 14.13
N ILE A 101 -16.04 12.76 15.34
CA ILE A 101 -14.83 12.00 15.66
C ILE A 101 -14.99 10.48 15.44
N ALA A 102 -16.20 9.99 15.15
CA ALA A 102 -16.43 8.57 14.93
C ALA A 102 -15.73 8.10 13.65
N PHE A 103 -15.80 8.91 12.59
CA PHE A 103 -15.09 8.63 11.34
C PHE A 103 -13.58 8.48 11.55
N ALA A 104 -12.95 9.42 12.26
CA ALA A 104 -11.52 9.36 12.57
C ALA A 104 -11.12 8.07 13.31
N ARG A 105 -11.92 7.67 14.31
CA ARG A 105 -11.68 6.45 15.09
C ARG A 105 -11.90 5.19 14.26
N GLU A 106 -12.93 5.16 13.43
CA GLU A 106 -13.20 4.04 12.53
C GLU A 106 -12.09 3.89 11.50
N LEU A 107 -11.62 4.99 10.92
CA LEU A 107 -10.51 5.01 9.98
C LEU A 107 -9.25 4.44 10.62
N CYS A 108 -8.86 4.91 11.81
CA CYS A 108 -7.76 4.30 12.58
C CYS A 108 -7.97 2.79 12.77
N GLN A 109 -9.16 2.36 13.21
CA GLN A 109 -9.41 0.93 13.43
C GLN A 109 -9.33 0.08 12.17
N LYS A 110 -9.78 0.60 11.02
CA LYS A 110 -9.69 -0.08 9.73
C LYS A 110 -8.23 -0.23 9.29
N LEU A 111 -7.48 0.86 9.41
CA LEU A 111 -6.07 0.94 9.02
C LEU A 111 -5.16 0.09 9.93
N THR A 112 -5.35 0.15 11.26
CA THR A 112 -4.62 -0.71 12.22
C THR A 112 -4.88 -2.21 12.01
N LYS A 113 -6.06 -2.59 11.50
CA LYS A 113 -6.35 -4.00 11.17
C LYS A 113 -5.62 -4.47 9.91
N CYS A 114 -5.28 -3.57 8.99
CA CYS A 114 -4.46 -3.90 7.81
C CYS A 114 -2.97 -4.08 8.14
N ASP A 115 -2.49 -3.51 9.26
CA ASP A 115 -1.08 -3.59 9.68
C ASP A 115 -0.62 -4.98 10.16
N SER A 116 -1.56 -5.88 10.49
CA SER A 116 -1.20 -7.25 10.88
C SER A 116 -1.21 -8.18 9.68
N THR A 117 -0.06 -8.30 9.03
CA THR A 117 0.38 -9.55 8.36
C THR A 117 -0.34 -10.02 7.08
N GLN A 118 -1.26 -9.24 6.49
CA GLN A 118 -2.03 -9.70 5.32
C GLN A 118 -1.43 -9.41 3.94
N CYS A 119 -0.22 -8.85 3.86
CA CYS A 119 0.57 -8.77 2.63
C CYS A 119 1.90 -9.51 2.72
N ARG A 120 2.00 -10.52 3.60
CA ARG A 120 2.93 -11.62 3.29
C ARG A 120 2.26 -12.47 2.24
N VAL A 121 2.68 -12.33 0.99
CA VAL A 121 2.50 -13.39 -0.01
C VAL A 121 3.12 -14.64 0.64
N LYS A 122 2.27 -15.49 1.22
CA LYS A 122 2.64 -16.88 1.37
C LYS A 122 2.61 -17.40 -0.06
N ASP A 123 3.78 -17.59 -0.65
CA ASP A 123 3.98 -18.57 -1.72
C ASP A 123 3.44 -19.91 -1.19
N ASN A 124 2.15 -20.13 -1.42
CA ASN A 124 1.49 -21.39 -1.17
C ASN A 124 0.71 -21.68 -2.44
N ILE A 125 1.44 -22.14 -3.45
CA ILE A 125 0.90 -22.90 -4.57
C ILE A 125 0.13 -24.06 -3.95
N GLN A 126 -1.16 -23.86 -3.75
CA GLN A 126 -2.05 -24.90 -3.29
C GLN A 126 -2.43 -25.68 -4.53
N GLU A 127 -1.66 -26.74 -4.78
CA GLU A 127 -2.04 -27.84 -5.66
C GLU A 127 -3.50 -28.18 -5.40
N ILE A 128 -4.30 -28.01 -6.44
CA ILE A 128 -5.69 -28.45 -6.46
C ILE A 128 -5.62 -29.98 -6.65
N SER A 129 -5.47 -30.70 -5.53
CA SER A 129 -5.82 -32.12 -5.48
C SER A 129 -7.33 -32.22 -5.37
N ASP A 130 -8.01 -32.40 -6.50
CA ASP A 130 -9.38 -32.88 -6.53
C ASP A 130 -9.37 -34.40 -6.78
N SER A 131 -9.70 -35.14 -5.72
CA SER A 131 -9.91 -36.59 -5.76
C SER A 131 -11.29 -36.91 -6.32
N GLY A 132 -11.33 -37.57 -7.48
CA GLY A 132 -12.51 -38.24 -8.03
C GLY A 132 -12.24 -39.74 -8.24
N SER A 133 -13.10 -40.58 -7.64
CA SER A 133 -13.02 -42.04 -7.53
C SER A 133 -13.43 -42.81 -8.81
N ASP A 134 -12.75 -43.95 -9.03
CA ASP A 134 -13.13 -45.22 -9.69
C ASP A 134 -13.70 -45.24 -11.14
N ASN A 135 -12.98 -45.85 -12.09
CA ASN A 135 -13.05 -47.31 -12.35
C ASN A 135 -12.37 -47.70 -13.70
N ASP A 136 -11.98 -48.98 -13.77
CA ASP A 136 -11.64 -49.82 -14.93
C ASP A 136 -10.21 -49.82 -15.54
N THR A 137 -9.52 -50.90 -15.19
CA THR A 137 -8.46 -51.62 -15.90
C THR A 137 -8.62 -51.64 -17.42
N GLU A 138 -7.55 -51.37 -18.17
CA GLU A 138 -6.99 -52.27 -19.21
C GLU A 138 -5.55 -51.86 -19.56
N VAL A 139 -4.66 -52.86 -19.57
CA VAL A 139 -3.23 -52.77 -19.90
C VAL A 139 -3.04 -52.64 -21.40
N LEU A 140 -2.38 -51.58 -21.89
CA LEU A 140 -1.74 -51.52 -23.22
C LEU A 140 -0.57 -50.51 -23.24
N LYS A 141 0.67 -51.01 -23.42
CA LYS A 141 1.83 -50.27 -23.98
C LYS A 141 1.84 -50.46 -25.51
N PRO A 142 2.64 -49.75 -26.34
CA PRO A 142 3.44 -48.51 -26.17
C PRO A 142 3.22 -47.49 -27.33
N SER A 143 4.05 -46.44 -27.38
CA SER A 143 4.52 -45.68 -28.58
C SER A 143 3.97 -44.26 -28.81
N GLY A 144 4.86 -43.31 -29.08
CA GLY A 144 4.58 -42.11 -29.89
C GLY A 144 4.78 -40.78 -29.18
N GLY A 145 5.89 -40.11 -29.48
CA GLY A 145 6.32 -38.88 -28.81
C GLY A 145 5.63 -37.58 -29.27
N ARG A 146 5.78 -36.54 -28.44
CA ARG A 146 6.07 -35.16 -28.86
C ARG A 146 6.48 -34.35 -27.62
N GLN A 147 7.76 -34.06 -27.48
CA GLN A 147 8.22 -33.03 -26.54
C GLN A 147 7.84 -31.65 -27.11
N PRO A 148 7.33 -30.70 -26.31
CA PRO A 148 7.34 -29.29 -26.69
C PRO A 148 8.79 -28.85 -26.79
N LYS A 149 9.19 -28.35 -27.96
CA LYS A 149 10.57 -27.92 -28.23
C LYS A 149 10.77 -26.55 -27.60
N THR A 150 11.34 -26.52 -26.40
CA THR A 150 11.90 -25.32 -25.79
C THR A 150 13.34 -25.16 -26.27
N GLU A 151 13.62 -24.11 -27.04
CA GLU A 151 14.99 -23.70 -27.36
C GLU A 151 15.50 -22.78 -26.24
N GLN A 152 16.64 -23.12 -25.66
CA GLN A 152 17.35 -22.25 -24.73
C GLN A 152 18.23 -21.32 -25.57
N LEU A 153 17.99 -20.02 -25.46
CA LEU A 153 18.88 -19.00 -26.02
C LEU A 153 20.00 -18.73 -25.01
N ASP A 154 21.22 -18.50 -25.51
CA ASP A 154 22.44 -18.21 -24.72
C ASP A 154 22.32 -16.93 -23.85
N ASP A 155 21.22 -16.19 -23.98
CA ASP A 155 20.96 -14.92 -23.30
C ASP A 155 20.14 -15.07 -22.00
N GLY A 156 19.83 -16.30 -21.56
CA GLY A 156 19.18 -16.56 -20.26
C GLY A 156 17.71 -16.15 -20.16
N TRP A 157 17.04 -15.84 -21.27
CA TRP A 157 15.61 -15.53 -21.29
C TRP A 157 14.84 -16.51 -22.18
N THR A 158 13.81 -17.15 -21.61
CA THR A 158 12.94 -18.08 -22.33
C THR A 158 11.71 -17.35 -22.88
N ARG A 159 11.51 -17.37 -24.20
CA ARG A 159 10.24 -16.97 -24.83
C ARG A 159 9.28 -18.16 -24.87
N VAL A 160 8.06 -17.95 -24.38
CA VAL A 160 6.98 -18.92 -24.54
C VAL A 160 6.32 -18.72 -25.91
N LEU A 161 6.18 -19.82 -26.67
CA LEU A 161 5.47 -19.91 -27.96
C LEU A 161 4.06 -20.47 -27.74
#